data_AF-A0A9Q0VY16-F1
#
_entry.id   AF-A0A9Q0VY16-F1
#
_cell.length_a   1.000
_cell.length_b   1.000
_cell.length_c   1.000
_cell.angle_alpha   90.00
_cell.angle_beta   90.00
_cell.angle_gamma   90.00
#
_symmetry.space_group_name_H-M   'P 1'
#
loop_
_entity.id
_entity.type
_entity.pdbx_description
1 polymer ?
#
loop_
_entity_poly.entity_id
_entity_poly.type
_entity_poly.pdbx_seq_one_letter_code
_entity_poly.pdbx_strand_id
1 'polypeptide(L)'
;MKKAELVFIPAPGMSHLVSIVEVAKLLVDRDERHSTTFLIMKLCFYSKIDSFIDSMSATNIHFRFIDMPGDEPDLNHPDNSLFSFVPKNPTSKKKSLSWLV
;
A
#
# COMPACT_ATOMS: atom_id res chain seq x y z
N MET A 1 29.22 4.45 -7.18
CA MET A 1 28.38 3.57 -6.34
C MET A 1 26.98 3.51 -6.95
N LYS A 2 26.23 2.41 -6.79
CA LYS A 2 24.94 2.19 -7.46
C LYS A 2 23.78 2.86 -6.70
N LYS A 3 22.77 3.34 -7.44
CA LYS A 3 21.51 3.85 -6.88
C LYS A 3 20.63 2.67 -6.46
N ALA A 4 19.94 2.79 -5.32
CA ALA A 4 19.01 1.78 -4.84
C ALA A 4 17.58 2.33 -4.85
N GLU A 5 16.64 1.56 -5.37
CA GLU A 5 15.22 1.92 -5.40
C GLU A 5 14.45 1.00 -4.46
N LEU A 6 13.64 1.61 -3.59
CA LEU A 6 12.80 0.91 -2.64
C LEU A 6 11.33 1.12 -2.99
N VAL A 7 10.56 0.04 -2.99
CA VAL A 7 9.12 0.07 -3.24
C VAL A 7 8.39 -0.36 -1.98
N PHE A 8 7.55 0.52 -1.45
CA PHE A 8 6.67 0.24 -0.32
C PHE A 8 5.24 -0.01 -0.81
N ILE A 9 4.60 -1.02 -0.22
CA ILE A 9 3.20 -1.37 -0.46
C ILE A 9 2.48 -1.25 0.88
N PRO A 10 2.11 -0.03 1.30
CA PRO A 10 1.36 0.16 2.54
C PRO A 10 -0.02 -0.49 2.45
N ALA A 11 -0.49 -1.00 3.58
CA ALA A 11 -1.90 -1.33 3.71
C ALA A 11 -2.76 -0.06 3.56
N PRO A 12 -3.98 -0.16 3.02
CA PRO A 12 -4.88 0.98 2.90
C PRO A 12 -5.17 1.57 4.28
N GLY A 13 -5.01 2.89 4.41
CA GLY A 13 -5.19 3.60 5.67
C GLY A 13 -4.21 4.74 5.86
N MET A 14 -4.72 5.89 6.33
CA MET A 14 -3.89 7.07 6.59
C MET A 14 -2.81 6.80 7.65
N SER A 15 -3.14 6.05 8.72
CA SER A 15 -2.17 5.70 9.76
C SER A 15 -0.99 4.89 9.21
N HIS A 16 -1.27 3.90 8.36
CA HIS A 16 -0.25 3.08 7.72
C HIS A 16 0.60 3.88 6.72
N LEU A 17 -0.04 4.75 5.94
CA LEU A 17 0.66 5.60 4.97
C LEU A 17 1.60 6.61 5.66
N VAL A 18 1.14 7.31 6.69
CA VAL A 18 1.97 8.28 7.42
C VAL A 18 3.17 7.58 8.06
N SER A 19 2.96 6.44 8.72
CA SER A 19 4.06 5.70 9.36
C SER A 19 5.11 5.21 8.36
N ILE A 20 4.70 4.70 7.20
CA ILE A 20 5.67 4.20 6.22
C ILE A 20 6.46 5.33 5.56
N VAL A 21 5.83 6.48 5.36
CA VAL A 21 6.49 7.68 4.82
C VAL A 21 7.54 8.20 5.81
N GLU A 22 7.27 8.20 7.11
CA GLU A 22 8.27 8.57 8.12
C GLU A 22 9.48 7.62 8.11
N VAL A 23 9.25 6.30 7.99
CA VAL A 23 10.34 5.33 7.83
C VAL A 23 11.14 5.59 6.55
N ALA A 24 10.47 5.88 5.44
CA ALA A 24 11.12 6.19 4.19
C ALA A 24 11.97 7.46 4.24
N LYS A 25 11.52 8.50 4.98
CA LYS A 25 12.30 9.73 5.20
C LYS A 25 13.63 9.39 5.87
N LEU A 26 13.60 8.62 6.94
CA LEU A 26 14.81 8.19 7.66
C LEU A 26 15.79 7.39 6.76
N LEU A 27 15.28 6.63 5.79
CA LEU A 27 16.12 5.86 4.86
C LEU A 27 16.78 6.75 3.79
N VAL A 28 16.03 7.70 3.24
CA VAL A 28 16.55 8.66 2.26
C VAL A 28 17.54 9.63 2.93
N ASP A 29 17.23 10.13 4.12
CA ASP A 29 18.11 11.04 4.87
C ASP A 29 19.46 10.39 5.23
N ARG A 30 19.49 9.06 5.34
CA ARG A 30 20.72 8.31 5.65
C ARG A 30 21.64 8.16 4.44
N ASP A 31 21.09 8.10 3.23
CA ASP A 31 21.86 7.99 1.99
C ASP A 31 20.98 8.44 0.81
N GLU A 32 21.37 9.57 0.21
CA GLU A 32 20.68 10.23 -0.91
C GLU A 32 20.57 9.36 -2.18
N ARG A 33 21.30 8.24 -2.24
CA ARG A 33 21.20 7.28 -3.34
C ARG A 33 19.96 6.41 -3.24
N HIS A 34 19.22 6.47 -2.15
CA HIS A 34 17.92 5.84 -2.03
C HIS A 34 16.85 6.70 -2.72
N SER A 35 16.06 6.07 -3.57
CA SER A 35 14.79 6.62 -4.03
C SER A 35 13.68 5.68 -3.62
N THR A 36 12.57 6.25 -3.16
CA THR A 36 11.47 5.50 -2.61
C THR A 36 10.23 5.69 -3.45
N THR A 37 9.53 4.59 -3.72
CA THR A 37 8.23 4.58 -4.40
C THR A 37 7.17 3.98 -3.48
N PHE A 38 6.01 4.61 -3.39
CA PHE A 38 4.87 4.14 -2.61
C PHE A 38 3.74 3.75 -3.56
N LEU A 39 3.26 2.51 -3.46
CA LEU A 39 2.08 2.05 -4.18
C LEU A 39 0.83 2.36 -3.34
N ILE A 40 0.00 3.27 -3.84
CA ILE A 40 -1.16 3.76 -3.10
C ILE A 40 -2.39 2.95 -3.45
N MET A 41 -2.93 2.28 -2.43
CA MET A 41 -4.21 1.59 -2.49
C MET A 41 -5.30 2.56 -2.03
N LYS A 42 -6.09 3.08 -2.96
CA LYS A 42 -7.19 4.00 -2.66
C LYS A 42 -8.42 3.23 -2.14
N LEU A 43 -9.05 3.75 -1.09
CA LEU A 43 -10.32 3.25 -0.55
C LEU A 43 -11.35 4.39 -0.62
N CYS A 44 -12.65 4.09 -0.79
CA CYS A 44 -13.73 5.09 -0.94
C CYS A 44 -13.69 6.22 0.11
N PHE A 45 -13.24 5.92 1.32
CA PHE A 45 -13.40 6.79 2.48
C PHE A 45 -12.23 7.75 2.73
N TYR A 46 -11.21 7.74 1.87
CA TYR A 46 -9.99 8.52 2.09
C TYR A 46 -9.92 9.78 1.22
N SER A 47 -10.79 10.75 1.49
CA SER A 47 -10.80 12.04 0.77
C SER A 47 -9.56 12.93 0.98
N LYS A 48 -8.68 12.59 1.94
CA LYS A 48 -7.48 13.39 2.27
C LYS A 48 -6.15 12.82 1.78
N ILE A 49 -6.15 11.63 1.17
CA ILE A 49 -4.89 10.98 0.73
C ILE A 49 -4.19 11.81 -0.35
N ASP A 50 -4.93 12.33 -1.33
CA ASP A 50 -4.32 13.07 -2.45
C ASP A 50 -3.59 14.33 -1.95
N SER A 51 -4.20 15.11 -1.05
CA SER A 51 -3.55 16.30 -0.46
C SER A 51 -2.26 15.98 0.31
N PHE A 52 -2.21 14.82 0.97
CA PHE A 52 -1.01 14.34 1.66
C PHE A 52 0.08 13.94 0.67
N ILE A 53 -0.29 13.21 -0.39
CA ILE A 53 0.62 12.80 -1.46
C ILE A 53 1.22 14.01 -2.15
N ASP A 54 0.40 15.01 -2.49
CA ASP A 54 0.85 16.23 -3.16
C ASP A 54 1.84 17.00 -2.28
N SER A 55 1.52 17.16 -0.99
CA SER A 55 2.42 17.81 -0.03
C SER A 55 3.75 17.07 0.13
N MET A 56 3.73 15.73 0.21
CA MET A 56 4.95 14.93 0.36
C MET A 56 5.79 14.92 -0.92
N SER A 57 5.15 14.82 -2.08
CA SER A 57 5.84 14.86 -3.38
C SER A 57 6.49 16.21 -3.64
N ALA A 58 5.85 17.31 -3.21
CA ALA A 58 6.39 18.65 -3.33
C ALA A 58 7.60 18.90 -2.41
N THR A 59 7.66 18.21 -1.26
CA THR A 59 8.73 18.40 -0.26
C THR A 59 9.90 17.45 -0.43
N ASN A 60 9.77 16.32 -1.13
CA ASN A 60 10.84 15.35 -1.27
C ASN A 60 10.95 14.74 -2.68
N ILE A 61 11.99 15.16 -3.43
CA ILE A 61 12.23 14.72 -4.81
C ILE A 61 12.56 13.21 -4.94
N HIS A 62 12.92 12.55 -3.84
CA HIS A 62 13.26 11.13 -3.83
C HIS A 62 12.03 10.24 -3.67
N PHE A 63 10.87 10.82 -3.36
CA PHE A 63 9.61 10.13 -3.17
C PHE A 63 8.77 10.15 -4.44
N ARG A 64 8.25 8.98 -4.80
CA ARG A 64 7.29 8.80 -5.89
C ARG A 64 6.06 8.08 -5.36
N PHE A 65 4.89 8.60 -5.64
CA PHE A 65 3.62 7.96 -5.29
C PHE A 65 2.96 7.49 -6.59
N ILE A 66 2.56 6.22 -6.63
CA ILE A 66 1.92 5.61 -7.80
C ILE A 66 0.60 5.02 -7.33
N ASP A 67 -0.49 5.49 -7.93
CA ASP A 67 -1.81 4.91 -7.70
C ASP A 67 -1.86 3.49 -8.27
N MET A 68 -2.26 2.54 -7.43
CA MET A 68 -2.50 1.18 -7.87
C MET A 68 -3.84 1.15 -8.62
N PRO A 69 -3.91 0.45 -9.78
CA PRO A 69 -5.19 0.21 -10.43
C PRO A 69 -6.05 -0.65 -9.50
N GLY A 70 -6.96 0.00 -8.77
CA GLY A 70 -8.06 -0.64 -8.06
C GLY A 70 -9.33 -0.47 -8.87
N ASP A 71 -10.27 -1.41 -8.73
CA ASP A 71 -11.63 -1.16 -9.15
C ASP A 71 -12.13 0.08 -8.41
N GLU A 72 -12.68 1.04 -9.15
CA GLU A 72 -13.30 2.25 -8.60
C GLU A 72 -14.15 1.85 -7.40
N PRO A 73 -13.95 2.48 -6.23
CA PRO A 73 -14.37 1.87 -5.00
C PRO A 73 -15.89 2.10 -4.92
N ASP A 74 -16.66 1.07 -5.29
CA ASP A 74 -18.12 1.12 -5.35
C ASP A 74 -18.66 1.25 -3.91
N LEU A 75 -19.20 2.43 -3.62
CA LEU A 75 -19.79 2.78 -2.33
C LEU A 75 -20.93 1.83 -1.94
N ASN A 76 -21.55 1.16 -2.90
CA ASN A 76 -22.65 0.21 -2.68
C ASN A 76 -22.17 -1.24 -2.58
N HIS A 77 -20.87 -1.51 -2.79
CA HIS A 77 -20.35 -2.86 -2.71
C HIS A 77 -20.13 -3.28 -1.24
N PRO A 78 -20.65 -4.44 -0.82
CA PRO A 78 -20.57 -4.88 0.58
C PRO A 78 -19.13 -5.15 1.06
N ASP A 79 -18.17 -5.30 0.15
CA ASP A 79 -16.75 -5.50 0.45
C ASP A 79 -15.96 -4.16 0.51
N ASN A 80 -16.54 -3.07 1.02
CA ASN A 80 -15.84 -1.79 1.26
C ASN A 80 -14.88 -1.81 2.48
N SER A 81 -14.45 -3.01 2.87
CA SER A 81 -13.55 -3.29 3.99
C SER A 81 -12.10 -2.93 3.65
N LEU A 82 -11.32 -2.59 4.69
CA LEU A 82 -9.86 -2.36 4.60
C LEU A 82 -9.08 -3.53 3.97
N PHE A 83 -9.65 -4.74 4.00
CA PHE A 83 -8.99 -5.96 3.51
C PHE A 83 -9.52 -6.43 2.15
N SER A 84 -10.29 -5.63 1.43
CA SER A 84 -10.82 -6.00 0.10
C SER A 84 -9.72 -6.40 -0.89
N PHE A 85 -8.54 -5.79 -0.77
CA PHE A 85 -7.35 -6.10 -1.58
C PHE A 85 -6.65 -7.40 -1.19
N VAL A 86 -7.00 -8.01 -0.05
CA VAL A 86 -6.44 -9.30 0.35
C VAL A 86 -7.18 -10.40 -0.43
N PRO A 87 -6.47 -11.24 -1.20
CA PRO A 87 -7.09 -12.33 -1.92
C PRO A 87 -7.90 -13.22 -0.96
N LYS A 88 -9.20 -13.38 -1.22
CA LYS A 88 -10.04 -14.34 -0.50
C LYS A 88 -9.51 -15.75 -0.80
N ASN A 89 -8.80 -16.36 0.16
CA ASN A 89 -8.42 -17.76 0.05
C ASN A 89 -9.70 -18.61 0.06
N PRO A 90 -9.95 -19.49 -0.94
CA PRO A 90 -11.03 -20.46 -0.83
C PRO A 90 -10.82 -21.27 0.43
N THR A 91 -11.81 -21.18 1.31
CA THR A 91 -11.90 -21.83 2.62
C THR A 91 -11.26 -23.22 2.61
N SER A 92 -10.44 -23.46 3.63
CA SER A 92 -9.83 -24.73 4.00
C SER A 92 -10.79 -25.90 3.75
N LYS A 93 -10.69 -26.53 2.57
CA LYS A 93 -11.22 -27.87 2.40
C LYS A 93 -10.32 -28.72 3.29
N LYS A 94 -10.77 -29.00 4.52
CA LYS A 94 -10.30 -30.15 5.27
C LYS A 94 -10.57 -31.36 4.36
N LYS A 95 -9.59 -31.72 3.53
CA LYS A 95 -9.57 -33.00 2.84
C LYS A 95 -9.44 -34.02 3.96
N SER A 96 -10.56 -34.51 4.46
CA SER A 96 -10.59 -35.70 5.30
C SER A 96 -9.98 -36.81 4.47
N LEU A 97 -8.78 -37.26 4.87
CA LEU A 97 -8.07 -38.37 4.25
C LEU A 97 -8.79 -39.67 4.66
N SER A 98 -9.89 -40.01 3.99
CA SER A 98 -10.64 -41.26 4.21
C SER A 98 -10.12 -42.44 3.36
N TRP A 99 -8.85 -42.45 2.96
CA TRP A 99 -8.29 -43.44 2.01
C TRP A 99 -7.26 -44.38 2.65
N LEU A 100 -7.35 -44.57 3.96
CA LEU A 100 -6.63 -45.62 4.69
C LEU A 100 -7.61 -46.38 5.61
N VAL A 101 -8.57 -47.08 5.02
CA VAL A 101 -9.16 -48.31 5.57
C VAL A 101 -9.47 -49.23 4.40
#